data_AF-A0A845FLZ2-F1
#
_entry.id   AF-A0A845FLZ2-F1
#
_cell.length_a   1.000
_cell.length_b   1.000
_cell.length_c   1.000
_cell.angle_alpha   90.00
_cell.angle_beta   90.00
_cell.angle_gamma   90.00
#
_symmetry.space_group_name_H-M   'P 1'
#
loop_
_entity.id
_entity.type
_entity.pdbx_description
1 polymer ?
#
loop_
_entity_poly.entity_id
_entity_poly.type
_entity_poly.pdbx_seq_one_letter_code
_entity_poly.pdbx_strand_id
1 'polypeptide(L)'
;MSTRQRYCKRPGYTITAVQLQLDFDGFQYRKWGDAQTCRAGDWLVNNGGDVYTVAADYFADRYREISPGHFIKVGEVWAEEAEQAGSLPTLEGASDYGVGDYLVYDRQMGGAAYAVGRYRFLKMYEPMEPDEPQPDTRRAYLNGRLPDQISWYNRKAKLSRANFLVWQSLAIIFAALVPVLSGNDIGNGWAAQYLGDATTAVALLGGGSAVIVSLLGLFKCQENWVKYRATCEDLRSHLAQYLAKAGIYRGQGKRFELLVENCENIISAERGHWVLQNAKGAAGEQ
;
A
#
# COMPACT_ATOMS: atom_id res chain seq x y z
N MET A 1 -26.96 -26.50 -10.40
CA MET A 1 -26.91 -25.34 -9.49
C MET A 1 -26.30 -24.20 -10.29
N SER A 2 -27.11 -23.23 -10.70
CA SER A 2 -26.60 -22.10 -11.49
C SER A 2 -25.58 -21.31 -10.65
N THR A 3 -24.35 -21.24 -11.13
CA THR A 3 -23.28 -20.47 -10.49
C THR A 3 -23.41 -19.03 -10.96
N ARG A 4 -23.89 -18.14 -10.08
CA ARG A 4 -23.93 -16.70 -10.32
C ARG A 4 -22.53 -16.21 -10.67
N GLN A 5 -22.40 -15.57 -11.82
CA GLN A 5 -21.16 -14.97 -12.30
C GLN A 5 -21.11 -13.49 -11.89
N ARG A 6 -19.89 -12.98 -11.65
CA ARG A 6 -19.67 -11.58 -11.31
C ARG A 6 -19.60 -10.71 -12.57
N TYR A 7 -20.24 -9.55 -12.54
CA TYR A 7 -20.25 -8.58 -13.62
C TYR A 7 -19.94 -7.17 -13.10
N CYS A 8 -19.30 -6.35 -13.93
CA CYS A 8 -19.20 -4.90 -13.73
C CYS A 8 -19.92 -4.17 -14.87
N LYS A 9 -20.32 -2.92 -14.60
CA LYS A 9 -20.94 -2.07 -15.62
C LYS A 9 -19.86 -1.60 -16.61
N ARG A 10 -20.12 -1.72 -17.90
CA ARG A 10 -19.17 -1.33 -18.96
C ARG A 10 -18.83 0.17 -18.88
N PRO A 11 -17.60 0.58 -19.26
CA PRO A 11 -17.26 1.98 -19.43
C PRO A 11 -18.21 2.67 -20.43
N GLY A 12 -18.60 3.92 -20.16
CA GLY A 12 -19.46 4.72 -21.04
C GLY A 12 -20.93 4.84 -20.61
N TYR A 13 -21.37 4.13 -19.56
CA TYR A 13 -22.68 4.35 -18.93
C TYR A 13 -22.59 5.36 -17.80
N THR A 14 -22.37 6.61 -18.17
CA THR A 14 -22.45 7.73 -17.25
C THR A 14 -23.90 8.01 -16.90
N ILE A 15 -24.14 8.39 -15.66
CA ILE A 15 -25.41 8.92 -15.20
C ILE A 15 -25.22 10.38 -14.86
N THR A 16 -26.25 11.19 -15.06
CA THR A 16 -26.27 12.56 -14.56
C THR A 16 -26.98 12.54 -13.21
N ALA A 17 -26.39 13.14 -12.18
CA ALA A 17 -27.03 13.20 -10.88
C ALA A 17 -26.78 14.54 -10.21
N VAL A 18 -27.77 14.99 -9.44
CA VAL A 18 -27.69 16.21 -8.63
C VAL A 18 -28.17 15.88 -7.23
N GLN A 19 -27.36 16.24 -6.24
CA GLN A 19 -27.77 16.11 -4.85
C GLN A 19 -28.78 17.19 -4.52
N LEU A 20 -29.90 16.81 -3.89
CA LEU A 20 -30.97 17.71 -3.52
C LEU A 20 -30.67 18.35 -2.16
N GLN A 21 -29.69 19.24 -2.15
CA GLN A 21 -29.36 20.10 -1.01
C GLN A 21 -30.25 21.35 -1.00
N LEU A 22 -31.56 21.13 -0.91
CA LEU A 22 -32.57 22.18 -0.79
C LEU A 22 -33.20 22.10 0.61
N ASP A 23 -33.83 23.20 1.05
CA ASP A 23 -34.63 23.22 2.27
C ASP A 23 -36.05 22.73 1.96
N PHE A 24 -36.31 21.44 2.18
CA PHE A 24 -37.60 20.79 1.97
C PHE A 24 -37.68 19.48 2.77
N ASP A 25 -38.88 19.06 3.16
CA ASP A 25 -39.06 17.82 3.94
C ASP A 25 -38.87 16.54 3.11
N GLY A 26 -39.02 16.65 1.79
CA GLY A 26 -39.04 15.52 0.86
C GLY A 26 -40.18 15.60 -0.15
N PHE A 27 -40.22 14.67 -1.09
CA PHE A 27 -41.37 14.47 -1.98
C PHE A 27 -41.60 13.00 -2.28
N GLN A 28 -42.80 12.70 -2.76
CA GLN A 28 -43.20 11.37 -3.20
C GLN A 28 -43.61 11.40 -4.67
N TYR A 29 -43.35 10.32 -5.39
CA TYR A 29 -43.75 10.15 -6.79
C TYR A 29 -44.06 8.69 -7.07
N ARG A 30 -44.69 8.38 -8.20
CA ARG A 30 -44.94 6.99 -8.61
C ARG A 30 -43.97 6.57 -9.69
N LYS A 31 -43.37 5.39 -9.53
CA LYS A 31 -42.49 4.79 -10.53
C LYS A 31 -42.40 3.28 -10.31
N TRP A 32 -42.29 2.55 -11.41
CA TRP A 32 -42.20 1.08 -11.41
C TRP A 32 -43.38 0.40 -10.71
N GLY A 33 -44.58 1.01 -10.77
CA GLY A 33 -45.79 0.47 -10.16
C GLY A 33 -46.04 0.91 -8.71
N ASP A 34 -45.01 1.40 -8.01
CA ASP A 34 -45.06 1.73 -6.59
C ASP A 34 -44.81 3.22 -6.28
N ALA A 35 -45.10 3.60 -5.03
CA ALA A 35 -44.79 4.91 -4.49
C ALA A 35 -43.32 4.97 -4.06
N GLN A 36 -42.60 5.96 -4.57
CA GLN A 36 -41.21 6.27 -4.26
C GLN A 36 -41.15 7.51 -3.38
N THR A 37 -40.15 7.57 -2.50
CA THR A 37 -39.97 8.68 -1.55
C THR A 37 -38.56 9.23 -1.62
N CYS A 38 -38.43 10.53 -1.50
CA CYS A 38 -37.16 11.25 -1.50
C CYS A 38 -37.10 12.19 -0.29
N ARG A 39 -35.95 12.25 0.38
CA ARG A 39 -35.67 13.12 1.52
C ARG A 39 -34.66 14.20 1.14
N ALA A 40 -34.55 15.26 1.95
CA ALA A 40 -33.47 16.22 1.81
C ALA A 40 -32.10 15.53 1.84
N GLY A 41 -31.21 15.92 0.93
CA GLY A 41 -29.87 15.35 0.79
C GLY A 41 -29.77 14.11 -0.10
N ASP A 42 -30.90 13.51 -0.51
CA ASP A 42 -30.92 12.44 -1.51
C ASP A 42 -30.54 12.96 -2.90
N TRP A 43 -30.26 12.04 -3.81
CA TRP A 43 -29.84 12.34 -5.18
C TRP A 43 -30.97 12.17 -6.16
N LEU A 44 -31.18 13.15 -7.05
CA LEU A 44 -31.97 12.98 -8.25
C LEU A 44 -31.06 12.49 -9.37
N VAL A 45 -31.34 11.30 -9.88
CA VAL A 45 -30.53 10.57 -10.86
C VAL A 45 -31.27 10.52 -12.18
N ASN A 46 -30.57 10.84 -13.27
CA ASN A 46 -30.97 10.60 -14.65
C ASN A 46 -30.02 9.58 -15.28
N ASN A 47 -30.53 8.38 -15.52
CA ASN A 47 -29.80 7.29 -16.17
C ASN A 47 -30.30 7.11 -17.60
N GLY A 48 -29.85 7.99 -18.51
CA GLY A 48 -30.20 7.91 -19.94
C GLY A 48 -31.67 8.14 -20.23
N GLY A 49 -32.30 9.09 -19.53
CA GLY A 49 -33.73 9.44 -19.64
C GLY A 49 -34.59 8.81 -18.54
N ASP A 50 -34.07 7.81 -17.82
CA ASP A 50 -34.78 7.20 -16.71
C ASP A 50 -34.47 7.93 -15.40
N VAL A 51 -35.44 8.70 -14.87
CA VAL A 51 -35.23 9.64 -13.75
C VAL A 51 -35.84 9.13 -12.44
N TYR A 52 -35.03 9.02 -11.39
CA TYR A 52 -35.45 8.51 -10.07
C TYR A 52 -34.58 9.09 -8.96
N THR A 53 -35.01 8.93 -7.70
CA THR A 53 -34.27 9.36 -6.53
C THR A 53 -33.50 8.21 -5.90
N VAL A 54 -32.35 8.52 -5.31
CA VAL A 54 -31.46 7.56 -4.64
C VAL A 54 -31.03 8.12 -3.30
N ALA A 55 -31.10 7.30 -2.25
CA ALA A 55 -30.70 7.68 -0.90
C ALA A 55 -29.23 8.14 -0.85
N ALA A 56 -28.93 9.16 -0.04
CA ALA A 56 -27.62 9.79 0.03
C ALA A 56 -26.46 8.81 0.35
N ASP A 57 -26.66 7.93 1.32
CA ASP A 57 -25.71 6.91 1.76
C ASP A 57 -25.43 5.87 0.67
N TYR A 58 -26.50 5.35 0.06
CA TYR A 58 -26.38 4.40 -1.05
C TYR A 58 -25.68 5.04 -2.26
N PHE A 59 -25.97 6.31 -2.56
CA PHE A 59 -25.32 7.02 -3.65
C PHE A 59 -23.81 7.16 -3.42
N ALA A 60 -23.39 7.55 -2.21
CA ALA A 60 -21.98 7.70 -1.85
C ALA A 60 -21.19 6.37 -1.94
N ASP A 61 -21.81 5.26 -1.58
CA ASP A 61 -21.19 3.93 -1.62
C ASP A 61 -21.08 3.35 -3.03
N ARG A 62 -22.10 3.61 -3.87
CA ARG A 62 -22.27 2.93 -5.16
C ARG A 62 -22.00 3.79 -6.37
N TYR A 63 -21.66 5.07 -6.22
CA TYR A 63 -21.36 5.96 -7.33
C TYR A 63 -20.02 6.67 -7.13
N ARG A 64 -19.36 6.96 -8.25
CA ARG A 64 -18.14 7.77 -8.31
C ARG A 64 -18.30 8.86 -9.34
N GLU A 65 -17.98 10.08 -8.94
CA GLU A 65 -17.98 11.21 -9.85
C GLU A 65 -16.80 11.09 -10.81
N ILE A 66 -17.06 11.32 -12.09
CA ILE A 66 -16.05 11.34 -13.16
C ILE A 66 -15.81 12.76 -13.68
N SER A 67 -16.86 13.58 -13.67
CA SER A 67 -16.83 15.00 -13.97
C SER A 67 -18.05 15.66 -13.30
N PRO A 68 -18.07 16.99 -13.12
CA PRO A 68 -19.17 17.67 -12.43
C PRO A 68 -20.55 17.22 -12.92
N GLY A 69 -21.34 16.66 -12.00
CA GLY A 69 -22.70 16.20 -12.26
C GLY A 69 -22.81 14.89 -13.06
N HIS A 70 -21.70 14.24 -13.40
CA HIS A 70 -21.63 12.98 -14.12
C HIS A 70 -20.95 11.91 -13.27
N PHE A 71 -21.64 10.78 -13.11
CA PHE A 71 -21.21 9.70 -12.23
C PHE A 71 -21.21 8.37 -12.97
N ILE A 72 -20.40 7.44 -12.49
CA ILE A 72 -20.49 6.03 -12.86
C ILE A 72 -20.94 5.23 -11.64
N LYS A 73 -21.81 4.24 -11.86
CA LYS A 73 -22.17 3.30 -10.79
C LYS A 73 -20.98 2.35 -10.60
N VAL A 74 -20.37 2.39 -9.43
CA VAL A 74 -19.30 1.48 -9.03
C VAL A 74 -19.87 0.36 -8.17
N GLY A 75 -19.41 -0.85 -8.42
CA GLY A 75 -19.86 -2.04 -7.70
C GLY A 75 -19.97 -3.23 -8.61
N GLU A 76 -19.56 -4.37 -8.07
CA GLU A 76 -19.84 -5.69 -8.62
C GLU A 76 -21.32 -6.04 -8.44
N VAL A 77 -21.89 -6.68 -9.45
CA VAL A 77 -23.19 -7.36 -9.35
C VAL A 77 -23.00 -8.84 -9.65
N TRP A 78 -23.84 -9.67 -9.06
CA TRP A 78 -23.86 -11.10 -9.36
C TRP A 78 -25.06 -11.36 -10.25
N ALA A 79 -24.85 -12.02 -11.38
CA ALA A 79 -25.95 -12.35 -12.27
C ALA A 79 -25.88 -13.81 -12.71
N GLU A 80 -27.03 -14.40 -12.93
CA GLU A 80 -27.16 -15.71 -13.55
C GLU A 80 -28.13 -15.62 -14.72
N GLU A 81 -27.89 -16.45 -15.73
CA GLU A 81 -28.81 -16.60 -16.85
C GLU A 81 -29.97 -17.50 -16.42
N ALA A 82 -31.20 -17.04 -16.66
CA ALA A 82 -32.41 -17.76 -16.33
C ALA A 82 -32.58 -18.96 -17.27
N GLU A 83 -32.52 -20.17 -16.71
CA GLU A 83 -32.72 -21.42 -17.47
C GLU A 83 -34.20 -21.66 -17.83
N GLN A 84 -35.12 -21.03 -17.09
CA GLN A 84 -36.56 -21.18 -17.22
C GLN A 84 -37.23 -19.81 -17.10
N ALA A 85 -38.36 -19.62 -17.77
CA ALA A 85 -39.18 -18.41 -17.59
C ALA A 85 -39.87 -18.45 -16.21
N GLY A 86 -40.06 -17.28 -15.61
CA GLY A 86 -40.66 -17.17 -14.28
C GLY A 86 -40.93 -15.74 -13.88
N SER A 87 -41.21 -15.57 -12.58
CA SER A 87 -41.41 -14.27 -11.96
C SER A 87 -40.72 -14.27 -10.60
N LEU A 88 -40.01 -13.20 -10.27
CA LEU A 88 -39.29 -13.07 -9.01
C LEU A 88 -39.77 -11.84 -8.22
N PRO A 89 -39.94 -11.95 -6.89
CA PRO A 89 -40.30 -10.82 -6.08
C PRO A 89 -39.12 -9.83 -5.97
N THR A 90 -39.36 -8.57 -6.34
CA THR A 90 -38.43 -7.46 -6.13
C THR A 90 -38.95 -6.54 -5.03
N LEU A 91 -38.12 -5.59 -4.61
CA LEU A 91 -38.53 -4.52 -3.68
C LEU A 91 -39.60 -3.59 -4.27
N GLU A 92 -39.78 -3.61 -5.60
CA GLU A 92 -40.67 -2.76 -6.39
C GLU A 92 -41.84 -3.56 -7.01
N GLY A 93 -42.06 -4.79 -6.55
CA GLY A 93 -43.07 -5.71 -7.10
C GLY A 93 -42.48 -6.93 -7.83
N ALA A 94 -43.33 -7.80 -8.38
CA ALA A 94 -42.86 -8.98 -9.11
C ALA A 94 -42.29 -8.59 -10.49
N SER A 95 -41.13 -9.14 -10.84
CA SER A 95 -40.52 -8.98 -12.17
C SER A 95 -40.55 -10.29 -12.93
N ASP A 96 -41.29 -10.31 -14.04
CA ASP A 96 -41.32 -11.44 -14.97
C ASP A 96 -40.04 -11.51 -15.80
N TYR A 97 -39.62 -12.72 -16.16
CA TYR A 97 -38.42 -12.97 -16.96
C TYR A 97 -38.59 -14.18 -17.88
N GLY A 98 -37.96 -14.11 -19.05
CA GLY A 98 -37.91 -15.21 -20.02
C GLY A 98 -36.67 -16.08 -19.85
N VAL A 99 -36.64 -17.20 -20.60
CA VAL A 99 -35.44 -18.03 -20.73
C VAL A 99 -34.33 -17.20 -21.39
N GLY A 100 -33.14 -17.20 -20.79
CA GLY A 100 -31.96 -16.49 -21.27
C GLY A 100 -31.80 -15.06 -20.76
N ASP A 101 -32.78 -14.53 -20.02
CA ASP A 101 -32.68 -13.25 -19.31
C ASP A 101 -31.75 -13.37 -18.09
N TYR A 102 -31.23 -12.24 -17.60
CA TYR A 102 -30.35 -12.24 -16.44
C TYR A 102 -31.09 -11.89 -15.16
N LEU A 103 -30.96 -12.74 -14.15
CA LEU A 103 -31.38 -12.46 -12.78
C LEU A 103 -30.20 -11.82 -12.05
N VAL A 104 -30.35 -10.57 -11.65
CA VAL A 104 -29.27 -9.76 -11.06
C VAL A 104 -29.48 -9.65 -9.56
N TYR A 105 -28.43 -9.91 -8.80
CA TYR A 105 -28.38 -9.97 -7.35
C TYR A 105 -27.39 -8.95 -6.80
N ASP A 106 -27.70 -8.43 -5.61
CA ASP A 106 -26.83 -7.53 -4.85
C ASP A 106 -25.66 -8.23 -4.16
N ARG A 107 -25.71 -9.58 -4.02
CA ARG A 107 -24.73 -10.41 -3.29
C ARG A 107 -24.55 -11.80 -3.91
N GLN A 108 -23.37 -12.38 -3.74
CA GLN A 108 -23.02 -13.73 -4.24
C GLN A 108 -23.93 -14.84 -3.69
N MET A 109 -24.22 -14.80 -2.39
CA MET A 109 -25.05 -15.82 -1.71
C MET A 109 -26.54 -15.66 -1.99
N GLY A 110 -26.95 -14.63 -2.75
CA GLY A 110 -28.35 -14.27 -3.00
C GLY A 110 -28.81 -13.10 -2.12
N GLY A 111 -29.97 -12.55 -2.46
CA GLY A 111 -30.53 -11.34 -1.86
C GLY A 111 -31.70 -10.80 -2.70
N ALA A 112 -32.00 -9.50 -2.58
CA ALA A 112 -32.97 -8.85 -3.45
C ALA A 112 -32.48 -8.94 -4.90
N ALA A 113 -33.34 -9.48 -5.76
CA ALA A 113 -33.02 -9.71 -7.16
C ALA A 113 -33.95 -8.90 -8.05
N TYR A 114 -33.50 -8.63 -9.28
CA TYR A 114 -34.32 -8.06 -10.34
C TYR A 114 -33.96 -8.70 -11.68
N ALA A 115 -34.94 -8.79 -12.57
CA ALA A 115 -34.74 -9.35 -13.89
C ALA A 115 -34.31 -8.27 -14.90
N VAL A 116 -33.36 -8.61 -15.77
CA VAL A 116 -32.94 -7.75 -16.88
C VAL A 116 -32.86 -8.58 -18.15
N GLY A 117 -33.53 -8.10 -19.21
CA GLY A 117 -33.49 -8.77 -20.51
C GLY A 117 -32.07 -8.98 -21.03
N ARG A 118 -31.78 -10.15 -21.63
CA ARG A 118 -30.44 -10.57 -22.08
C ARG A 118 -29.66 -9.47 -22.79
N TYR A 119 -30.26 -8.88 -23.83
CA TYR A 119 -29.64 -7.85 -24.65
C TYR A 119 -29.28 -6.61 -23.82
N ARG A 120 -30.20 -6.14 -22.97
CA ARG A 120 -29.98 -4.95 -22.13
C ARG A 120 -28.87 -5.20 -21.11
N PHE A 121 -28.84 -6.39 -20.51
CA PHE A 121 -27.83 -6.78 -19.55
C PHE A 121 -26.43 -6.79 -20.19
N LEU A 122 -26.23 -7.55 -21.27
CA LEU A 122 -24.91 -7.66 -21.94
C LEU A 122 -24.43 -6.34 -22.57
N LYS A 123 -25.35 -5.44 -22.91
CA LYS A 123 -25.01 -4.09 -23.39
C LYS A 123 -24.44 -3.24 -22.25
N MET A 124 -24.96 -3.38 -21.03
CA MET A 124 -24.61 -2.56 -19.86
C MET A 124 -23.50 -3.17 -19.01
N TYR A 125 -23.36 -4.48 -19.03
CA TYR A 125 -22.48 -5.24 -18.16
C TYR A 125 -21.51 -6.08 -18.97
N GLU A 126 -20.30 -6.23 -18.44
CA GLU A 126 -19.33 -7.19 -18.93
C GLU A 126 -19.00 -8.20 -17.83
N PRO A 127 -18.82 -9.48 -18.19
CA PRO A 127 -18.39 -10.46 -17.22
C PRO A 127 -17.08 -9.99 -16.65
N MET A 128 -17.03 -9.86 -15.32
CA MET A 128 -15.75 -9.77 -14.67
C MET A 128 -15.16 -11.16 -14.79
N GLU A 129 -13.94 -11.25 -15.32
CA GLU A 129 -13.19 -12.49 -15.16
C GLU A 129 -13.26 -12.86 -13.67
N PRO A 130 -13.55 -14.15 -13.34
CA PRO A 130 -13.41 -14.58 -11.95
C PRO A 130 -12.06 -14.06 -11.49
N ASP A 131 -11.95 -13.50 -10.28
CA ASP A 131 -10.63 -13.18 -9.74
C ASP A 131 -9.77 -14.42 -10.02
N GLU A 132 -8.83 -14.30 -10.97
CA GLU A 132 -7.87 -15.37 -11.21
C GLU A 132 -7.39 -15.72 -9.81
N PRO A 133 -7.42 -17.00 -9.37
CA PRO A 133 -7.02 -17.33 -8.02
C PRO A 133 -5.62 -16.77 -7.86
N GLN A 134 -5.53 -15.63 -7.18
CA GLN A 134 -4.34 -14.79 -7.21
C GLN A 134 -3.23 -15.70 -6.71
N PRO A 135 -2.16 -15.96 -7.49
CA PRO A 135 -1.13 -16.91 -7.07
C PRO A 135 -0.61 -16.41 -5.73
N ASP A 136 -1.05 -17.08 -4.64
CA ASP A 136 -1.15 -16.53 -3.28
C ASP A 136 -0.37 -15.21 -3.10
N THR A 137 -0.93 -14.04 -3.46
CA THR A 137 -0.16 -12.77 -3.37
C THR A 137 0.28 -12.54 -1.92
N ARG A 138 -0.52 -13.07 -1.00
CA ARG A 138 -0.17 -13.29 0.40
C ARG A 138 1.07 -14.15 0.60
N ARG A 139 1.15 -15.37 0.06
CA ARG A 139 2.35 -16.22 0.20
C ARG A 139 3.54 -15.64 -0.54
N ALA A 140 3.37 -15.07 -1.73
CA ALA A 140 4.46 -14.39 -2.46
C ALA A 140 5.06 -13.25 -1.62
N TYR A 141 4.22 -12.48 -0.93
CA TYR A 141 4.69 -11.43 -0.03
C TYR A 141 5.33 -12.00 1.25
N LEU A 142 4.63 -12.92 1.93
CA LEU A 142 5.06 -13.47 3.23
C LEU A 142 6.27 -14.40 3.14
N ASN A 143 6.45 -15.12 2.02
CA ASN A 143 7.51 -16.10 1.82
C ASN A 143 8.60 -15.63 0.84
N GLY A 144 8.36 -14.55 0.09
CA GLY A 144 9.34 -13.98 -0.83
C GLY A 144 9.75 -12.59 -0.38
N ARG A 145 8.96 -11.58 -0.78
CA ARG A 145 9.35 -10.17 -0.66
C ARG A 145 9.74 -9.74 0.76
N LEU A 146 8.90 -10.02 1.76
CA LEU A 146 9.13 -9.53 3.13
C LEU A 146 10.35 -10.20 3.79
N PRO A 147 10.50 -11.55 3.77
CA PRO A 147 11.72 -12.21 4.22
C PRO A 147 12.99 -11.73 3.50
N ASP A 148 12.91 -11.51 2.18
CA ASP A 148 14.05 -11.01 1.41
C ASP A 148 14.50 -9.63 1.91
N GLN A 149 13.56 -8.71 2.16
CA GLN A 149 13.87 -7.40 2.74
C GLN A 149 14.48 -7.50 4.14
N ILE A 150 13.88 -8.31 5.02
CA ILE A 150 14.40 -8.57 6.37
C ILE A 150 15.84 -9.11 6.28
N SER A 151 16.10 -10.05 5.37
CA SER A 151 17.42 -10.65 5.19
C SER A 151 18.46 -9.64 4.67
N TRP A 152 18.05 -8.76 3.77
CA TRP A 152 18.88 -7.70 3.22
C TRP A 152 19.29 -6.69 4.31
N TYR A 153 18.31 -6.20 5.08
CA TYR A 153 18.55 -5.27 6.18
C TYR A 153 19.46 -5.88 7.25
N ASN A 154 19.20 -7.13 7.64
CA ASN A 154 20.03 -7.85 8.60
C ASN A 154 21.47 -8.03 8.09
N ARG A 155 21.67 -8.37 6.81
CA ARG A 155 23.01 -8.49 6.21
C ARG A 155 23.72 -7.14 6.16
N LYS A 156 23.03 -6.07 5.75
CA LYS A 156 23.58 -4.71 5.74
C LYS A 156 23.97 -4.23 7.12
N ALA A 157 23.12 -4.46 8.13
CA ALA A 157 23.44 -4.14 9.53
C ALA A 157 24.72 -4.84 10.00
N LYS A 158 24.88 -6.14 9.70
CA LYS A 158 26.09 -6.90 10.04
C LYS A 158 27.35 -6.38 9.35
N LEU A 159 27.27 -6.09 8.05
CA LEU A 159 28.39 -5.54 7.28
C LEU A 159 28.79 -4.15 7.77
N SER A 160 27.83 -3.26 7.99
CA SER A 160 28.10 -1.92 8.54
C SER A 160 28.72 -1.98 9.93
N ARG A 161 28.27 -2.90 10.80
CA ARG A 161 28.88 -3.13 12.11
C ARG A 161 30.32 -3.65 11.98
N ALA A 162 30.55 -4.64 11.12
CA ALA A 162 31.88 -5.21 10.91
C ALA A 162 32.86 -4.15 10.37
N ASN A 163 32.47 -3.41 9.34
CA ASN A 163 33.28 -2.33 8.77
C ASN A 163 33.57 -1.25 9.81
N PHE A 164 32.59 -0.85 10.61
CA PHE A 164 32.80 0.10 11.71
C PHE A 164 33.86 -0.41 12.68
N LEU A 165 33.73 -1.65 13.16
CA LEU A 165 34.68 -2.22 14.11
C LEU A 165 36.10 -2.33 13.54
N VAL A 166 36.25 -2.70 12.26
CA VAL A 166 37.56 -2.79 11.60
C VAL A 166 38.22 -1.42 11.50
N TRP A 167 37.53 -0.43 10.91
CA TRP A 167 38.08 0.91 10.73
C TRP A 167 38.34 1.62 12.07
N GLN A 168 37.44 1.45 13.05
CA GLN A 168 37.62 1.99 14.39
C GLN A 168 38.83 1.37 15.10
N SER A 169 39.03 0.05 14.95
CA SER A 169 40.19 -0.63 15.55
C SER A 169 41.50 -0.16 14.92
N LEU A 170 41.54 0.01 13.59
CA LEU A 170 42.71 0.54 12.89
C LEU A 170 43.04 1.97 13.35
N ALA A 171 42.04 2.84 13.49
CA ALA A 171 42.24 4.19 13.99
C ALA A 171 42.84 4.22 15.40
N ILE A 172 42.34 3.37 16.30
CA ILE A 172 42.84 3.23 17.68
C ILE A 172 44.27 2.72 17.70
N ILE A 173 44.60 1.68 16.91
CA ILE A 173 45.96 1.14 16.84
C ILE A 173 46.94 2.20 16.35
N PHE A 174 46.60 2.94 15.29
CA PHE A 174 47.45 4.00 14.76
C PHE A 174 47.67 5.11 15.80
N ALA A 175 46.61 5.54 16.47
CA ALA A 175 46.68 6.57 17.50
C ALA A 175 47.50 6.12 18.73
N ALA A 176 47.39 4.85 19.13
CA ALA A 176 48.13 4.30 20.27
C ALA A 176 49.63 4.09 19.97
N LEU A 177 50.00 3.85 18.71
CA LEU A 177 51.40 3.69 18.30
C LEU A 177 52.17 5.01 18.27
N VAL A 178 51.49 6.15 18.05
CA VAL A 178 52.14 7.48 18.00
C VAL A 178 52.92 7.80 19.29
N PRO A 179 52.33 7.73 20.50
CA PRO A 179 53.08 7.94 21.75
C PRO A 179 54.20 6.92 21.98
N VAL A 180 54.00 5.65 21.60
CA VAL A 180 54.99 4.57 21.78
C VAL A 180 56.26 4.85 20.97
N LEU A 181 56.11 5.36 19.75
CA LEU A 181 57.23 5.74 18.89
C LEU A 181 57.82 7.10 19.25
N SER A 182 57.00 8.05 19.72
CA SER A 182 57.44 9.40 20.09
C SER A 182 58.13 9.48 21.46
N GLY A 183 57.88 8.53 22.37
CA GLY A 183 58.38 8.57 23.74
C GLY A 183 59.85 8.14 23.92
N ASN A 184 60.48 7.60 22.88
CA ASN A 184 61.90 7.25 22.89
C ASN A 184 62.66 8.32 22.08
N ASP A 185 63.78 8.84 22.61
CA ASP A 185 64.56 9.90 21.95
C ASP A 185 64.71 9.64 20.45
N ILE A 186 64.08 10.52 19.65
CA ILE A 186 63.74 10.33 18.23
C ILE A 186 64.98 10.07 17.34
N GLY A 187 66.19 10.32 17.85
CA GLY A 187 67.46 10.02 17.16
C GLY A 187 68.20 8.75 17.56
N ASN A 188 67.95 8.19 18.76
CA ASN A 188 68.81 7.14 19.37
C ASN A 188 68.04 5.96 19.99
N GLY A 189 66.71 5.92 19.91
CA GLY A 189 65.90 4.83 20.46
C GLY A 189 65.91 3.55 19.61
N TRP A 190 65.46 2.43 20.19
CA TRP A 190 65.33 1.13 19.49
C TRP A 190 64.52 1.24 18.18
N ALA A 191 63.57 2.17 18.09
CA ALA A 191 62.79 2.41 16.89
C ALA A 191 63.65 2.88 15.70
N ALA A 192 64.68 3.72 15.93
CA ALA A 192 65.56 4.19 14.86
C ALA A 192 66.38 3.03 14.24
N GLN A 193 66.71 2.01 15.04
CA GLN A 193 67.48 0.83 14.60
C GLN A 193 66.67 -0.12 13.70
N TYR A 194 65.35 -0.25 13.89
CA TYR A 194 64.51 -1.18 13.14
C TYR A 194 63.63 -0.52 12.07
N LEU A 195 63.20 0.73 12.29
CA LEU A 195 62.22 1.43 11.44
C LEU A 195 62.82 2.59 10.63
N GLY A 196 64.08 2.97 10.86
CA GLY A 196 64.72 4.11 10.20
C GLY A 196 64.27 5.45 10.80
N ASP A 197 63.83 6.41 9.96
CA ASP A 197 63.39 7.73 10.41
C ASP A 197 62.05 7.67 11.17
N ALA A 198 62.14 7.54 12.49
CA ALA A 198 60.99 7.46 13.41
C ALA A 198 60.03 8.65 13.27
N THR A 199 60.53 9.82 12.85
CA THR A 199 59.74 11.03 12.61
C THR A 199 58.72 10.81 11.50
N THR A 200 59.15 10.21 10.39
CA THR A 200 58.29 9.90 9.24
C THR A 200 57.23 8.85 9.61
N ALA A 201 57.60 7.85 10.42
CA ALA A 201 56.66 6.83 10.91
C ALA A 201 55.55 7.43 11.79
N VAL A 202 55.90 8.33 12.73
CA VAL A 202 54.92 9.03 13.58
C VAL A 202 53.98 9.89 12.74
N ALA A 203 54.50 10.62 11.74
CA ALA A 203 53.70 11.43 10.83
C ALA A 203 52.70 10.59 10.02
N LEU A 204 53.13 9.43 9.49
CA LEU A 204 52.25 8.51 8.76
C LEU A 204 51.16 7.91 9.63
N LEU A 205 51.48 7.52 10.87
CA LEU A 205 50.51 6.95 11.81
C LEU A 205 49.50 8.00 12.28
N GLY A 206 49.97 9.19 12.65
CA GLY A 206 49.11 10.29 13.07
C GLY A 206 48.21 10.78 11.94
N GLY A 207 48.78 11.02 10.77
CA GLY A 207 48.03 11.41 9.57
C GLY A 207 47.05 10.33 9.12
N GLY A 208 47.48 9.06 9.10
CA GLY A 208 46.64 7.92 8.74
C GLY A 208 45.45 7.75 9.69
N SER A 209 45.66 7.88 11.00
CA SER A 209 44.58 7.83 11.98
C SER A 209 43.54 8.93 11.73
N ALA A 210 43.99 10.17 11.50
CA ALA A 210 43.09 11.29 11.22
C ALA A 210 42.25 11.08 9.96
N VAL A 211 42.84 10.52 8.89
CA VAL A 211 42.11 10.16 7.66
C VAL A 211 41.07 9.08 7.92
N ILE A 212 41.43 8.02 8.67
CA ILE A 212 40.50 6.93 9.00
C ILE A 212 39.32 7.45 9.83
N VAL A 213 39.57 8.29 10.84
CA VAL A 213 38.50 8.89 11.66
C VAL A 213 37.59 9.78 10.81
N SER A 214 38.14 10.54 9.88
CA SER A 214 37.36 11.37 8.95
C SER A 214 36.47 10.51 8.04
N LEU A 215 37.00 9.41 7.50
CA LEU A 215 36.23 8.45 6.70
C LEU A 215 35.13 7.76 7.52
N LEU A 216 35.41 7.38 8.77
CA LEU A 216 34.41 6.83 9.70
C LEU A 216 33.24 7.80 9.92
N GLY A 217 33.54 9.09 10.10
CA GLY A 217 32.54 10.15 10.23
C GLY A 217 31.70 10.34 8.97
N LEU A 218 32.30 10.21 7.79
CA LEU A 218 31.61 10.36 6.50
C LEU A 218 30.71 9.15 6.18
N PHE A 219 31.19 7.92 6.40
CA PHE A 219 30.42 6.72 6.09
C PHE A 219 29.31 6.44 7.11
N LYS A 220 29.35 7.09 8.29
CA LYS A 220 28.33 6.96 9.35
C LYS A 220 27.96 5.50 9.63
N CYS A 221 28.94 4.60 9.59
CA CYS A 221 28.70 3.17 9.71
C CYS A 221 27.95 2.83 11.01
N GLN A 222 28.20 3.59 12.08
CA GLN A 222 27.51 3.49 13.37
C GLN A 222 26.01 3.76 13.26
N GLU A 223 25.62 4.90 12.69
CA GLU A 223 24.21 5.25 12.50
C GLU A 223 23.52 4.24 11.59
N ASN A 224 24.20 3.85 10.50
CA ASN A 224 23.67 2.95 9.50
C ASN A 224 23.35 1.55 10.07
N TRP A 225 24.24 0.94 10.88
CA TRP A 225 23.96 -0.39 11.42
C TRP A 225 22.82 -0.38 12.45
N VAL A 226 22.71 0.67 13.26
CA VAL A 226 21.61 0.82 14.24
C VAL A 226 20.29 0.98 13.49
N LYS A 227 20.26 1.86 12.48
CA LYS A 227 19.07 2.11 11.66
C LYS A 227 18.60 0.83 10.96
N TYR A 228 19.48 0.14 10.24
CA TYR A 228 19.12 -1.12 9.56
C TYR A 228 18.63 -2.21 10.52
N ARG A 229 19.18 -2.27 11.73
CA ARG A 229 18.71 -3.21 12.75
C ARG A 229 17.33 -2.85 13.26
N ALA A 230 17.08 -1.57 13.55
CA ALA A 230 15.76 -1.10 13.97
C ALA A 230 14.69 -1.42 12.91
N THR A 231 14.95 -1.05 11.65
CA THR A 231 14.06 -1.37 10.52
C THR A 231 13.80 -2.89 10.39
N CYS A 232 14.84 -3.72 10.58
CA CYS A 232 14.69 -5.17 10.57
C CYS A 232 13.80 -5.69 11.70
N GLU A 233 13.94 -5.16 12.92
CA GLU A 233 13.12 -5.56 14.06
C GLU A 233 11.68 -5.06 13.94
N ASP A 234 11.46 -3.86 13.38
CA ASP A 234 10.11 -3.34 13.12
C ASP A 234 9.36 -4.23 12.11
N LEU A 235 9.99 -4.60 10.99
CA LEU A 235 9.41 -5.50 9.99
C LEU A 235 9.07 -6.88 10.60
N ARG A 236 9.95 -7.42 11.46
CA ARG A 236 9.70 -8.68 12.18
C ARG A 236 8.55 -8.55 13.17
N SER A 237 8.47 -7.43 13.88
CA SER A 237 7.40 -7.15 14.85
C SER A 237 6.05 -7.09 14.15
N HIS A 238 5.94 -6.38 13.02
CA HIS A 238 4.72 -6.34 12.22
C HIS A 238 4.30 -7.73 11.72
N LEU A 239 5.25 -8.52 11.21
CA LEU A 239 4.99 -9.90 10.80
C LEU A 239 4.51 -10.76 11.98
N ALA A 240 5.15 -10.66 13.15
CA ALA A 240 4.78 -11.42 14.34
C ALA A 240 3.37 -11.04 14.83
N GLN A 241 3.05 -9.73 14.90
CA GLN A 241 1.73 -9.26 15.29
C GLN A 241 0.63 -9.71 14.32
N TYR A 242 0.91 -9.70 13.01
CA TYR A 242 0.01 -10.20 11.99
C TYR A 242 -0.26 -11.70 12.16
N LEU A 243 0.78 -12.51 12.36
CA LEU A 243 0.65 -13.96 12.57
C LEU A 243 -0.10 -14.29 13.87
N ALA A 244 0.20 -13.56 14.95
CA ALA A 244 -0.44 -13.70 16.25
C ALA A 244 -1.87 -13.10 16.31
N LYS A 245 -2.33 -12.42 15.25
CA LYS A 245 -3.60 -11.67 15.21
C LYS A 245 -3.73 -10.70 16.40
N ALA A 246 -2.62 -10.06 16.74
CA ALA A 246 -2.49 -9.17 17.89
C ALA A 246 -2.18 -7.73 17.45
N GLY A 247 -2.20 -6.81 18.41
CA GLY A 247 -1.95 -5.39 18.16
C GLY A 247 -2.92 -4.79 17.16
N ILE A 248 -2.40 -4.01 16.21
CA ILE A 248 -3.17 -3.31 15.17
C ILE A 248 -3.87 -4.25 14.18
N TYR A 249 -3.52 -5.54 14.16
CA TYR A 249 -4.10 -6.54 13.25
C TYR A 249 -5.26 -7.33 13.87
N ARG A 250 -5.61 -7.05 15.13
CA ARG A 250 -6.71 -7.73 15.83
C ARG A 250 -8.06 -7.26 15.30
N GLY A 251 -8.95 -8.22 14.95
CA GLY A 251 -10.35 -7.93 14.58
C GLY A 251 -10.55 -7.26 13.22
N GLN A 252 -9.48 -7.07 12.43
CA GLN A 252 -9.56 -6.39 11.13
C GLN A 252 -9.88 -7.35 9.98
N GLY A 253 -10.91 -7.02 9.19
CA GLY A 253 -11.28 -7.79 7.98
C GLY A 253 -10.20 -7.77 6.89
N LYS A 254 -9.44 -6.67 6.80
CA LYS A 254 -8.38 -6.42 5.80
C LYS A 254 -6.96 -6.43 6.39
N ARG A 255 -6.69 -7.31 7.35
CA ARG A 255 -5.39 -7.36 8.08
C ARG A 255 -4.14 -7.53 7.20
N PHE A 256 -4.27 -8.18 6.04
CA PHE A 256 -3.12 -8.41 5.14
C PHE A 256 -2.76 -7.16 4.34
N GLU A 257 -3.74 -6.44 3.81
CA GLU A 257 -3.54 -5.14 3.15
C GLU A 257 -2.85 -4.16 4.11
N LEU A 258 -3.32 -4.09 5.36
CA LEU A 258 -2.73 -3.27 6.41
C LEU A 258 -1.29 -3.69 6.76
N LEU A 259 -0.96 -4.99 6.69
CA LEU A 259 0.42 -5.45 6.90
C LEU A 259 1.33 -4.93 5.78
N VAL A 260 0.91 -5.13 4.53
CA VAL A 260 1.68 -4.72 3.35
C VAL A 260 1.91 -3.22 3.40
N GLU A 261 0.87 -2.42 3.63
CA GLU A 261 0.97 -0.97 3.72
C GLU A 261 1.98 -0.51 4.79
N ASN A 262 1.90 -1.04 6.01
CA ASN A 262 2.83 -0.66 7.07
C ASN A 262 4.28 -1.07 6.76
N CYS A 263 4.50 -2.29 6.26
CA CYS A 263 5.83 -2.75 5.88
C CYS A 263 6.42 -1.94 4.72
N GLU A 264 5.63 -1.64 3.68
CA GLU A 264 6.09 -0.84 2.54
C GLU A 264 6.29 0.63 2.92
N ASN A 265 5.52 1.17 3.87
CA ASN A 265 5.76 2.51 4.43
C ASN A 265 7.09 2.58 5.18
N ILE A 266 7.43 1.56 5.99
CA ILE A 266 8.73 1.46 6.66
C ILE A 266 9.88 1.39 5.63
N ILE A 267 9.74 0.56 4.60
CA ILE A 267 10.75 0.39 3.55
C ILE A 267 10.91 1.68 2.72
N SER A 268 9.79 2.32 2.37
CA SER A 268 9.78 3.52 1.53
C SER A 268 10.20 4.78 2.28
N ALA A 269 9.97 4.87 3.60
CA ALA A 269 10.46 5.97 4.43
C ALA A 269 11.99 6.10 4.37
N GLU A 270 12.72 4.98 4.21
CA GLU A 270 14.16 5.03 3.97
C GLU A 270 14.52 5.59 2.59
N ARG A 271 13.71 5.34 1.56
CA ARG A 271 13.91 5.92 0.21
C ARG A 271 13.51 7.40 0.16
N GLY A 272 12.43 7.78 0.83
CA GLY A 272 11.96 9.17 0.89
C GLY A 272 12.97 10.12 1.55
N HIS A 273 13.70 9.62 2.55
CA HIS A 273 14.79 10.37 3.16
C HIS A 273 15.91 10.71 2.15
N TRP A 274 16.22 9.82 1.19
CA TRP A 274 17.18 10.09 0.11
C TRP A 274 16.67 11.13 -0.89
N VAL A 275 15.40 11.08 -1.29
CA VAL A 275 14.82 12.05 -2.23
C VAL A 275 14.76 13.45 -1.64
N LEU A 276 14.36 13.58 -0.36
CA LEU A 276 14.34 14.88 0.34
C LEU A 276 15.75 15.43 0.61
N GLN A 277 16.71 14.55 0.91
CA GLN A 277 18.10 14.94 1.12
C GLN A 277 18.78 15.37 -0.19
N ASN A 278 18.45 14.73 -1.31
CA ASN A 278 18.89 15.16 -2.65
C ASN A 278 18.17 16.43 -3.14
N ALA A 279 16.89 16.60 -2.84
CA ALA A 279 16.13 17.81 -3.17
C ALA A 279 16.63 19.03 -2.37
N LYS A 280 17.01 18.86 -1.10
CA LYS A 280 17.66 19.93 -0.31
C LYS A 280 19.08 20.24 -0.78
N GLY A 281 19.81 19.26 -1.33
CA GLY A 281 21.10 19.49 -1.98
C GLY A 281 20.98 20.35 -3.25
N ALA A 282 19.97 20.08 -4.08
CA ALA A 282 19.72 20.85 -5.31
C ALA A 282 19.17 22.27 -5.07
N ALA A 283 18.49 22.51 -3.95
CA ALA A 283 17.96 23.82 -3.57
C ALA A 283 18.98 24.72 -2.84
N GLY A 284 20.17 24.19 -2.50
CA GLY A 284 21.25 24.93 -1.83
C GLY A 284 22.36 25.43 -2.76
N GLU A 285 22.25 25.19 -4.07
CA GLU A 285 23.21 25.63 -5.11
C GLU A 285 22.66 26.77 -6.00
N GLN A 286 21.64 27.51 -5.54
CA GLN A 286 21.13 28.71 -6.22
C GLN A 286 21.37 29.97 -5.39
#